data_AF-A0A843RXP0-F1
#
_entry.id   AF-A0A843RXP0-F1
#
_cell.length_a   1.000
_cell.length_b   1.000
_cell.length_c   1.000
_cell.angle_alpha   90.00
_cell.angle_beta   90.00
_cell.angle_gamma   90.00
#
_symmetry.space_group_name_H-M   'P 1'
#
loop_
_entity.id
_entity.type
_entity.pdbx_description
1 polymer ?
#
loop_
_entity_poly.entity_id
_entity_poly.type
_entity_poly.pdbx_seq_one_letter_code
_entity_poly.pdbx_strand_id
1 'polypeptide(L)'
;MFDEVSREISGGWQIVKNLYSGIRGFQDNLAEGKPNVWRCRAGARYLYVCEDGLVHYCSQQRSYPGVPLIGYTVDDIKREFLTPKSCAPFCTVGCVHRVSMMDFWRAPQSVPVPPSMPVDGRAGL
;
A
#
# COMPACT_ATOMS: atom_id res chain seq x y z
N MET A 1 24.71 19.77 -2.24
CA MET A 1 24.98 18.37 -2.67
C MET A 1 23.72 17.70 -3.21
N PHE A 2 22.62 17.65 -2.46
CA PHE A 2 21.34 17.12 -2.99
C PHE A 2 20.73 17.99 -4.10
N ASP A 3 20.81 19.32 -3.98
CA ASP A 3 20.25 20.24 -4.99
C ASP A 3 20.95 20.20 -6.35
N GLU A 4 22.26 20.00 -6.36
CA GLU A 4 23.08 19.97 -7.57
C GLU A 4 22.83 18.69 -8.36
N VAL A 5 22.82 17.55 -7.66
CA VAL A 5 22.44 16.24 -8.21
C VAL A 5 20.98 16.27 -8.69
N SER A 6 20.06 16.87 -7.92
CA SER A 6 18.66 16.96 -8.33
C SER A 6 18.49 17.81 -9.60
N ARG A 7 19.27 18.88 -9.76
CA ARG A 7 19.22 19.76 -10.94
C ARG A 7 19.79 19.11 -12.20
N GLU A 8 20.83 18.28 -12.09
CA GLU A 8 21.38 17.50 -13.21
C GLU A 8 20.45 16.36 -13.68
N ILE A 9 19.69 15.77 -12.76
CA ILE A 9 18.76 14.66 -13.06
C ILE A 9 17.37 15.20 -13.46
N SER A 10 17.14 16.51 -13.52
CA SER A 10 15.82 17.12 -13.81
C SER A 10 15.67 17.63 -15.25
N GLY A 11 16.35 17.02 -16.23
CA GLY A 11 16.14 17.35 -17.65
C GLY A 11 14.74 16.95 -18.14
N GLY A 12 14.23 17.57 -19.21
CA GLY A 12 12.88 17.28 -19.76
C GLY A 12 12.61 15.80 -20.09
N TRP A 13 13.65 15.01 -20.32
CA TRP A 13 13.56 13.56 -20.49
C TRP A 13 13.20 12.80 -19.20
N GLN A 14 13.57 13.33 -18.04
CA GLN A 14 13.20 12.78 -16.73
C GLN A 14 11.76 13.11 -16.36
N ILE A 15 11.19 14.21 -16.88
CA ILE A 15 9.75 14.47 -16.82
C ILE A 15 8.98 13.41 -17.61
N VAL A 16 9.44 13.06 -18.82
CA VAL A 16 8.86 11.98 -19.65
C VAL A 16 9.04 10.60 -19.01
N LYS A 17 10.20 10.31 -18.39
CA LYS A 17 10.38 9.10 -17.59
C LYS A 17 9.46 9.07 -16.37
N ASN A 18 9.35 10.17 -15.63
CA ASN A 18 8.50 10.29 -14.44
C ASN A 18 7.00 10.19 -14.76
N LEU A 19 6.58 10.53 -15.98
CA LEU A 19 5.24 10.22 -16.49
C LEU A 19 5.00 8.69 -16.54
N TYR A 20 6.02 7.88 -16.85
CA TYR A 20 5.97 6.42 -16.74
C TYR A 20 6.15 5.93 -15.29
N SER A 21 6.95 6.63 -14.48
CA SER A 21 7.16 6.37 -13.04
C SER A 21 6.16 7.09 -12.11
N GLY A 22 4.92 7.37 -12.57
CA GLY A 22 3.87 8.16 -11.90
C GLY A 22 3.41 7.69 -10.51
N ILE A 23 4.17 6.81 -9.86
CA ILE A 23 3.95 6.21 -8.55
C ILE A 23 4.99 6.71 -7.52
N ARG A 24 5.36 8.00 -7.56
CA ARG A 24 6.26 8.62 -6.57
C ARG A 24 5.57 9.54 -5.57
N GLY A 25 4.36 10.03 -5.86
CA GLY A 25 3.69 11.04 -5.03
C GLY A 25 3.41 10.62 -3.57
N PHE A 26 3.34 9.31 -3.28
CA PHE A 26 3.14 8.88 -1.89
C PHE A 26 4.39 9.03 -1.02
N GLN A 27 5.58 8.97 -1.64
CA GLN A 27 6.87 9.04 -0.95
C GLN A 27 7.14 10.45 -0.44
N ASP A 28 6.75 11.47 -1.22
CA ASP A 28 6.88 12.88 -0.85
C ASP A 28 6.04 13.18 0.41
N ASN A 29 4.78 12.74 0.45
CA ASN A 29 3.95 12.87 1.65
C ASN A 29 4.60 12.20 2.87
N LEU A 30 5.16 10.99 2.73
CA LEU A 30 5.84 10.31 3.84
C LEU A 30 7.08 11.05 4.31
N ALA A 31 7.88 11.61 3.40
CA ALA A 31 9.05 12.41 3.74
C ALA A 31 8.68 13.67 4.52
N GLU A 32 7.50 14.25 4.25
CA GLU A 32 6.94 15.40 4.95
C GLU A 32 6.12 15.03 6.19
N GLY A 33 6.01 13.74 6.55
CA GLY A 33 5.18 13.27 7.66
C GLY A 33 3.67 13.42 7.43
N LYS A 34 3.23 13.57 6.18
CA LYS A 34 1.83 13.73 5.79
C LYS A 34 1.17 12.38 5.46
N PRO A 35 -0.13 12.22 5.78
CA PRO A 35 -0.87 11.02 5.43
C PRO A 35 -1.16 10.96 3.92
N ASN A 36 -1.18 9.74 3.39
CA ASN A 36 -1.61 9.45 2.03
C ASN A 36 -3.10 9.09 1.97
N VAL A 37 -3.84 9.72 1.06
CA VAL A 37 -5.23 9.35 0.76
C VAL A 37 -5.26 8.39 -0.42
N TRP A 38 -5.32 7.10 -0.14
CA TRP A 38 -5.30 6.04 -1.15
C TRP A 38 -6.00 4.78 -0.62
N ARG A 39 -6.16 3.77 -1.49
CA ARG A 39 -6.88 2.52 -1.17
C ARG A 39 -5.90 1.36 -1.18
N CYS A 40 -5.49 0.90 -0.01
CA CYS A 40 -4.59 -0.25 0.12
C CYS A 40 -5.33 -1.55 -0.21
N ARG A 41 -4.91 -2.27 -1.26
CA ARG A 41 -5.49 -3.57 -1.67
C ARG A 41 -4.64 -4.77 -1.24
N ALA A 42 -3.88 -4.62 -0.17
CA ALA A 42 -3.22 -5.73 0.50
C ALA A 42 -4.26 -6.78 0.93
N GLY A 43 -3.98 -8.05 0.66
CA GLY A 43 -4.93 -9.16 0.84
C GLY A 43 -5.89 -9.38 -0.33
N ALA A 44 -5.92 -8.52 -1.36
CA ALA A 44 -6.79 -8.70 -2.51
C ALA A 44 -6.04 -8.71 -3.84
N ARG A 45 -5.26 -7.66 -4.10
CA ARG A 45 -4.48 -7.48 -5.34
C ARG A 45 -2.99 -7.75 -5.13
N TYR A 46 -2.57 -7.69 -3.87
CA TYR A 46 -1.23 -8.00 -3.43
C TYR A 46 -1.33 -8.95 -2.23
N LEU A 47 -0.83 -10.17 -2.40
CA LEU A 47 -0.74 -11.17 -1.34
C LEU A 47 0.72 -11.31 -0.94
N TYR A 48 0.98 -11.27 0.37
CA TYR A 48 2.27 -11.63 0.92
C TYR A 48 2.14 -13.00 1.57
N VAL A 49 2.89 -13.98 1.07
CA VAL A 49 2.88 -15.35 1.59
C VAL A 49 4.18 -15.59 2.35
N CYS A 50 4.08 -16.03 3.59
CA CYS A 50 5.24 -16.37 4.40
C CYS A 50 5.76 -17.80 4.13
N GLU A 51 6.88 -18.14 4.76
CA GLU A 51 7.53 -19.46 4.73
C GLU A 51 6.63 -20.60 5.23
N ASP A 52 5.69 -20.30 6.14
CA ASP A 52 4.71 -21.27 6.65
C ASP A 52 3.48 -21.42 5.74
N GLY A 53 3.47 -20.74 4.58
CA GLY A 53 2.36 -20.77 3.64
C GLY A 53 1.13 -19.96 4.08
N LEU A 54 1.29 -19.03 5.03
CA LEU A 54 0.22 -18.13 5.47
C LEU A 54 0.19 -16.83 4.66
N VAL A 55 -1.02 -16.37 4.35
CA VAL A 55 -1.30 -15.11 3.67
C VAL A 55 -1.40 -13.98 4.70
N HIS A 56 -0.59 -12.95 4.48
CA HIS A 56 -0.62 -11.69 5.18
C HIS A 56 -0.89 -10.53 4.21
N TYR A 57 -1.20 -9.36 4.75
CA TYR A 57 -1.34 -8.14 3.95
C TYR A 57 -0.05 -7.76 3.23
N CYS A 58 1.05 -7.64 3.97
CA CYS A 58 2.36 -7.27 3.44
C CYS A 58 3.46 -7.58 4.46
N SER A 59 4.72 -7.31 4.10
CA SER A 59 5.88 -7.49 4.98
C SER A 59 5.79 -6.71 6.29
N GLN A 60 5.13 -5.54 6.31
CA GLN A 60 4.96 -4.71 7.53
C GLN A 60 3.83 -5.20 8.43
N GLN A 61 2.88 -5.96 7.88
CA GLN A 61 1.70 -6.47 8.57
C GLN A 61 1.74 -8.00 8.58
N ARG A 62 2.90 -8.54 8.98
CA ARG A 62 3.19 -9.98 9.03
C ARG A 62 2.55 -10.59 10.28
N SER A 63 1.25 -10.81 10.22
CA SER A 63 0.45 -11.50 11.24
C SER A 63 -1.03 -11.54 10.86
N TYR A 64 -1.49 -10.57 10.06
CA TYR A 64 -2.89 -10.46 9.65
C TYR A 64 -3.02 -10.54 8.11
N PRO A 65 -3.99 -11.30 7.57
CA PRO A 65 -4.97 -12.12 8.28
C PRO A 65 -4.41 -13.47 8.79
N GLY A 66 -3.24 -13.92 8.33
CA GLY A 66 -2.61 -15.15 8.82
C GLY A 66 -3.34 -16.42 8.37
N VAL A 67 -4.00 -16.36 7.22
CA VAL A 67 -4.82 -17.47 6.69
C VAL A 67 -3.97 -18.36 5.78
N PRO A 68 -4.01 -19.70 5.91
CA PRO A 68 -3.29 -20.59 5.00
C PRO A 68 -3.65 -20.32 3.53
N LEU A 69 -2.64 -20.26 2.65
CA LEU A 69 -2.84 -19.97 1.23
C LEU A 69 -3.85 -20.92 0.57
N ILE A 70 -3.80 -22.21 0.93
CA ILE A 70 -4.71 -23.24 0.42
C ILE A 70 -6.19 -22.97 0.80
N GLY A 71 -6.42 -22.27 1.90
CA GLY A 71 -7.75 -21.91 2.39
C GLY A 71 -8.13 -20.46 2.09
N TYR A 72 -7.32 -19.71 1.36
CA TYR A 72 -7.60 -18.31 1.06
C TYR A 72 -8.63 -18.18 -0.06
N THR A 73 -9.82 -17.70 0.26
CA THR A 73 -10.97 -17.75 -0.62
C THR A 73 -11.18 -16.45 -1.41
N VAL A 74 -12.06 -16.52 -2.41
CA VAL A 74 -12.54 -15.31 -3.11
C VAL A 74 -13.27 -14.36 -2.14
N ASP A 75 -13.91 -14.87 -1.10
CA ASP A 75 -14.59 -14.03 -0.12
C ASP A 75 -13.59 -13.31 0.79
N ASP A 76 -12.44 -13.91 1.10
CA ASP A 76 -11.31 -13.20 1.70
C ASP A 76 -10.84 -12.07 0.80
N ILE A 77 -10.59 -12.34 -0.49
CA ILE A 77 -10.17 -11.33 -1.46
C ILE A 77 -11.18 -10.17 -1.53
N LYS A 78 -12.48 -10.45 -1.57
CA LYS A 78 -13.54 -9.42 -1.59
C LYS A 78 -13.55 -8.60 -0.31
N ARG A 79 -13.49 -9.26 0.85
CA ARG A 79 -13.41 -8.59 2.15
C ARG A 79 -12.21 -7.67 2.20
N GLU A 80 -11.04 -8.16 1.82
CA GLU A 80 -9.80 -7.37 1.88
C GLU A 80 -9.76 -6.25 0.85
N PHE A 81 -10.40 -6.44 -0.29
CA PHE A 81 -10.57 -5.38 -1.27
C PHE A 81 -11.36 -4.22 -0.68
N LEU A 82 -12.49 -4.49 -0.02
CA LEU A 82 -13.41 -3.47 0.48
C LEU A 82 -13.05 -2.88 1.85
N THR A 83 -12.13 -3.51 2.58
CA THR A 83 -11.77 -3.10 3.95
C THR A 83 -10.58 -2.15 3.93
N PRO A 84 -10.70 -0.90 4.44
CA PRO A 84 -9.59 0.02 4.56
C PRO A 84 -8.56 -0.51 5.58
N LYS A 85 -7.29 -0.18 5.37
CA LYS A 85 -6.21 -0.61 6.28
C LYS A 85 -5.80 0.54 7.17
N SER A 86 -5.76 0.31 8.48
CA SER A 86 -5.36 1.30 9.49
C SER A 86 -3.98 1.92 9.19
N CYS A 87 -3.04 1.11 8.70
CA CYS A 87 -1.69 1.54 8.34
C CYS A 87 -1.59 2.28 7.00
N ALA A 88 -2.65 2.32 6.18
CA ALA A 88 -2.59 2.87 4.82
C ALA A 88 -2.09 4.32 4.76
N PRO A 89 -2.53 5.26 5.64
CA PRO A 89 -2.10 6.66 5.55
C PRO A 89 -0.58 6.86 5.62
N PHE A 90 0.13 6.02 6.39
CA PHE A 90 1.58 6.13 6.59
C PHE A 90 2.35 4.91 6.08
N CYS A 91 1.76 4.17 5.13
CA CYS A 91 2.35 2.95 4.59
C CYS A 91 3.62 3.27 3.79
N THR A 92 4.74 2.61 4.13
CA THR A 92 6.02 2.75 3.40
C THR A 92 6.20 1.72 2.28
N VAL A 93 5.27 0.78 2.13
CA VAL A 93 5.42 -0.37 1.22
C VAL A 93 5.07 0.02 -0.21
N GLY A 94 6.10 0.36 -1.00
CA GLY A 94 5.93 0.79 -2.39
C GLY A 94 5.27 -0.26 -3.31
N CYS A 95 5.48 -1.55 -3.07
CA CYS A 95 4.91 -2.62 -3.91
C CYS A 95 3.37 -2.57 -3.93
N VAL A 96 2.74 -2.48 -2.76
CA VAL A 96 1.27 -2.43 -2.66
C VAL A 96 0.73 -1.09 -3.14
N HIS A 97 1.45 0.03 -2.91
CA HIS A 97 1.08 1.33 -3.46
C HIS A 97 0.98 1.28 -4.99
N ARG A 98 1.98 0.69 -5.66
CA ARG A 98 2.01 0.57 -7.14
C ARG A 98 0.90 -0.31 -7.67
N VAL A 99 0.73 -1.50 -7.10
CA VAL A 99 -0.29 -2.46 -7.55
C VAL A 99 -1.71 -1.93 -7.29
N SER A 100 -1.90 -1.17 -6.21
CA SER A 100 -3.21 -0.60 -5.82
C SER A 100 -3.47 0.78 -6.42
N MET A 101 -2.46 1.46 -6.97
CA MET A 101 -2.61 2.83 -7.48
C MET A 101 -3.74 2.88 -8.50
N MET A 102 -3.75 1.94 -9.44
CA MET A 102 -4.77 1.88 -10.49
C MET A 102 -6.16 1.48 -9.97
N ASP A 103 -6.37 1.21 -8.68
CA ASP A 103 -7.69 0.88 -8.13
C ASP A 103 -8.47 2.11 -7.61
N PHE A 104 -8.02 3.32 -7.94
CA PHE A 104 -8.73 4.57 -7.64
C PHE A 104 -10.07 4.68 -8.40
N TRP A 105 -10.16 4.14 -9.62
CA TRP A 105 -11.40 4.12 -10.42
C TRP A 105 -12.32 2.93 -10.12
N ARG A 106 -11.85 1.96 -9.33
CA ARG A 106 -12.68 0.85 -8.84
C ARG A 106 -13.49 1.26 -7.59
N ALA A 107 -14.24 0.31 -7.02
CA ALA A 107 -15.08 0.56 -5.86
C ALA A 107 -14.30 1.08 -4.63
N PRO A 108 -14.90 1.98 -3.83
CA PRO A 108 -14.30 2.49 -2.60
C PRO A 108 -14.13 1.38 -1.54
N GLN A 109 -13.35 1.67 -0.50
CA GLN A 109 -13.28 0.83 0.69
C GLN A 109 -14.34 1.31 1.69
N SER A 110 -15.40 0.53 1.86
CA SER A 110 -16.58 0.90 2.66
C SER A 110 -16.87 -0.08 3.79
N VAL A 111 -16.18 -1.22 3.84
CA VAL A 111 -16.36 -2.19 4.93
C VAL A 111 -15.60 -1.68 6.15
N PRO A 112 -16.22 -1.65 7.35
CA PRO A 112 -15.53 -1.25 8.57
C PRO A 112 -14.27 -2.07 8.81
N VAL A 113 -13.24 -1.44 9.39
CA VAL A 113 -12.03 -2.15 9.81
C VAL A 113 -12.40 -3.21 10.84
N PRO A 114 -12.10 -4.51 10.63
CA PRO A 114 -12.41 -5.54 11.61
C PRO A 114 -11.65 -5.26 12.92
N PRO A 115 -12.26 -5.48 14.10
CA PRO A 115 -11.63 -5.22 15.40
C PRO A 115 -10.32 -5.99 15.62
N SER A 116 -10.18 -7.14 14.95
CA SER A 116 -8.99 -7.98 14.99
C SER A 116 -7.82 -7.44 14.16
N MET A 117 -8.02 -6.41 13.34
CA MET A 117 -6.95 -5.85 12.51
C MET A 117 -5.92 -5.14 13.39
N PRO A 118 -4.61 -5.40 13.20
CA PRO A 118 -3.58 -4.63 13.88
C PRO A 118 -3.73 -3.13 13.59
N VAL A 119 -3.80 -2.32 14.63
CA VAL A 119 -3.77 -0.86 14.50
C VAL A 119 -2.30 -0.45 14.47
N ASP A 120 -1.88 0.20 13.40
CA ASP A 120 -0.54 0.78 13.37
C ASP A 120 -0.51 1.98 14.32
N GLY A 121 0.27 1.87 15.39
CA GLY A 121 0.38 2.88 16.46
C GLY A 121 0.93 4.23 16.00
N ARG A 122 1.34 4.37 14.73
CA ARG A 122 1.74 5.63 14.12
C ARG A 122 0.59 6.50 13.63
N ALA A 123 -0.65 6.01 13.61
CA ALA A 123 -1.81 6.77 13.15
C ALA A 123 -2.34 7.81 14.17
N GLY A 124 -1.64 8.02 15.30
CA GLY A 124 -2.10 8.85 16.43
C GLY A 124 -1.13 9.95 16.87
N LEU A 125 -0.26 10.45 15.97
CA LEU A 125 0.58 11.63 16.19
C LEU A 125 0.18 12.76 15.25
#